data_AF-A0A8C8ZEX1-F1
#
_entry.id   AF-A0A8C8ZEX1-F1
#
_cell.length_a   1.000
_cell.length_b   1.000
_cell.length_c   1.000
_cell.angle_alpha   90.00
_cell.angle_beta   90.00
_cell.angle_gamma   90.00
#
_symmetry.space_group_name_H-M   'P 1'
#
loop_
_entity.id
_entity.type
_entity.pdbx_description
1 polymer ?
#
loop_
_entity_poly.entity_id
_entity_poly.type
_entity_poly.pdbx_seq_one_letter_code
_entity_poly.pdbx_strand_id
1 'polypeptide(L)'
;DDFLATAELAGTEFTAEKLNINIVFPGAGTGLLSFEESQRIKKLHEENKQFLCIPRRPKWDKKTSPEELKRAEKDSFLEWRRQLVWLEEEQKLILTPFERNLDFWRQLWRVIERSDIVVQIVDARNPLLFRCEDLSFDQRSPGCNGLQAWEWHGNCSYREL
;
A
#
# COMPACT_ATOMS: atom_id res chain seq x y z
N ASP A 1 0.41 18.68 24.19
CA ASP A 1 -0.24 19.49 25.24
C ASP A 1 -0.86 20.81 24.76
N ASP A 2 -0.73 21.19 23.48
CA ASP A 2 -1.40 22.40 22.94
C ASP A 2 -2.89 22.23 22.58
N PHE A 3 -3.41 21.00 22.53
CA PHE A 3 -4.83 20.76 22.16
C PHE A 3 -5.80 21.00 23.33
N LEU A 4 -5.32 20.92 24.58
CA LEU A 4 -6.17 21.09 25.77
C LEU A 4 -6.26 22.57 26.21
N ALA A 5 -5.23 23.37 25.95
CA ALA A 5 -5.18 24.78 26.37
C ALA A 5 -6.17 25.68 25.59
N THR A 6 -6.55 25.30 24.37
CA THR A 6 -7.49 26.09 23.56
C THR A 6 -8.95 25.90 23.99
N ALA A 7 -9.28 24.79 24.68
CA ALA A 7 -10.65 24.48 25.09
C ALA A 7 -11.11 25.29 26.31
N GLU A 8 -10.20 25.71 27.20
CA GLU A 8 -10.55 26.47 28.42
C GLU A 8 -10.79 27.98 28.18
N LEU A 9 -10.30 28.54 27.07
CA LEU A 9 -10.42 29.98 26.77
C LEU A 9 -11.71 30.34 26.02
N ALA A 10 -12.38 29.35 25.42
CA ALA A 10 -13.66 29.51 24.74
C ALA A 10 -14.81 29.14 25.70
N GLY A 11 -15.11 30.04 26.64
CA GLY A 11 -16.23 29.94 27.59
C GLY A 11 -17.60 29.92 26.91
N THR A 12 -17.86 28.86 26.14
CA THR A 12 -19.09 28.63 25.38
C THR A 12 -19.81 27.43 25.98
N GLU A 13 -21.01 27.67 26.47
CA GLU A 13 -21.91 26.67 27.03
C GLU A 13 -22.11 25.52 26.04
N PHE A 14 -21.89 24.30 26.52
CA PHE A 14 -21.99 23.08 25.74
C PHE A 14 -23.48 22.69 25.59
N THR A 15 -24.18 23.28 24.60
CA THR A 15 -25.46 22.75 24.14
C THR A 15 -25.18 21.54 23.24
N ALA A 16 -25.32 20.33 23.80
CA ALA A 16 -25.26 19.10 23.01
C ALA A 16 -26.45 19.06 22.03
N GLU A 17 -26.24 19.52 20.80
CA GLU A 17 -27.21 19.36 19.72
C GLU A 17 -27.42 17.87 19.44
N LYS A 18 -28.65 17.46 19.69
CA LYS A 18 -29.15 16.10 19.65
C LYS A 18 -29.29 15.67 18.17
N LEU A 19 -28.43 14.75 17.73
CA LEU A 19 -28.68 13.81 16.63
C LEU A 19 -29.04 14.44 15.26
N ASN A 20 -28.02 14.89 14.51
CA ASN A 20 -28.11 14.98 13.05
C ASN A 20 -28.13 13.57 12.41
N ILE A 21 -29.25 12.87 12.52
CA ILE A 21 -29.47 11.62 11.76
C ILE A 21 -29.88 12.04 10.34
N ASN A 22 -28.91 12.09 9.42
CA ASN A 22 -29.21 12.14 8.00
C ASN A 22 -29.63 10.72 7.55
N ILE A 23 -30.93 10.52 7.38
CA ILE A 23 -31.47 9.33 6.74
C ILE A 23 -31.11 9.44 5.25
N VAL A 24 -30.07 8.72 4.83
CA VAL A 24 -29.69 8.64 3.42
C VAL A 24 -30.72 7.78 2.70
N PHE A 25 -31.54 8.41 1.85
CA PHE A 25 -32.50 7.73 1.00
C PHE A 25 -31.77 6.82 -0.01
N PRO A 26 -32.26 5.60 -0.28
CA PRO A 26 -31.58 4.63 -1.15
C PRO A 26 -31.48 5.05 -2.64
N GLY A 27 -32.06 6.18 -3.04
CA GLY A 27 -31.93 6.78 -4.38
C GLY A 27 -30.93 7.93 -4.47
N ALA A 28 -30.39 8.42 -3.35
CA ALA A 28 -29.37 9.45 -3.31
C ALA A 28 -28.00 8.78 -3.11
N GLY A 29 -27.38 8.34 -4.20
CA GLY A 29 -25.97 7.97 -4.27
C GLY A 29 -25.42 7.28 -3.03
N THR A 30 -25.87 6.04 -2.78
CA THR A 30 -25.12 5.14 -1.90
C THR A 30 -23.65 5.22 -2.34
N GLY A 31 -22.68 5.35 -1.43
CA GLY A 31 -21.25 5.30 -1.76
C GLY A 31 -20.78 3.97 -2.39
N LEU A 32 -21.73 3.15 -2.87
CA LEU A 32 -21.57 2.04 -3.77
C LEU A 32 -21.42 2.58 -5.19
N LEU A 33 -20.29 2.27 -5.78
CA LEU A 33 -20.00 2.54 -7.19
C LEU A 33 -21.05 1.84 -8.06
N SER A 34 -21.50 2.51 -9.12
CA SER A 34 -22.29 1.85 -10.17
C SER A 34 -21.50 0.68 -10.77
N PHE A 35 -22.20 -0.22 -11.47
CA PHE A 35 -21.55 -1.34 -12.15
C PHE A 35 -20.50 -0.85 -13.16
N GLU A 36 -20.82 0.20 -13.92
CA GLU A 36 -19.92 0.78 -14.92
C GLU A 36 -18.68 1.41 -14.27
N GLU A 37 -18.87 2.18 -13.19
CA GLU A 37 -17.76 2.76 -12.42
C GLU A 37 -16.87 1.67 -11.82
N SER A 38 -17.47 0.61 -11.29
CA SER A 38 -16.75 -0.54 -10.73
C SER A 38 -15.90 -1.24 -11.79
N GLN A 39 -16.41 -1.44 -13.01
CA GLN A 39 -15.64 -2.03 -14.11
C GLN A 39 -14.51 -1.11 -14.56
N ARG A 40 -14.77 0.20 -14.65
CA ARG A 40 -13.75 1.18 -15.00
C ARG A 40 -12.61 1.20 -13.98
N ILE A 41 -12.93 1.21 -12.68
CA ILE A 41 -11.95 1.20 -11.60
C ILE A 41 -11.14 -0.10 -11.63
N LYS A 42 -11.78 -1.25 -11.82
CA LYS A 42 -11.07 -2.54 -11.96
C LYS A 42 -10.09 -2.53 -13.13
N LYS A 43 -10.52 -2.02 -14.29
CA LYS A 43 -9.65 -1.91 -15.47
C LYS A 43 -8.45 -1.00 -15.21
N LEU A 44 -8.68 0.14 -14.57
CA LEU A 44 -7.62 1.09 -14.23
C LEU A 44 -6.64 0.49 -13.20
N HIS A 45 -7.15 -0.25 -12.21
CA HIS A 45 -6.33 -1.01 -11.25
C HIS A 45 -5.46 -2.05 -11.95
N GLU A 46 -6.00 -2.78 -12.94
CA GLU A 46 -5.24 -3.75 -13.71
C GLU A 46 -4.15 -3.09 -14.59
N GLU A 47 -4.49 -1.99 -15.27
CA GLU A 47 -3.56 -1.22 -16.11
C GLU A 47 -2.38 -0.63 -15.30
N ASN A 48 -2.63 -0.27 -14.04
CA ASN A 48 -1.64 0.31 -13.14
C ASN A 48 -1.08 -0.68 -12.11
N LYS A 49 -1.35 -1.98 -12.26
CA LYS A 49 -0.99 -3.01 -11.27
C LYS A 49 0.50 -3.00 -10.90
N GLN A 50 1.37 -2.72 -11.86
CA GLN A 50 2.83 -2.62 -11.65
C GLN A 50 3.26 -1.48 -10.70
N PHE A 51 2.43 -0.45 -10.53
CA PHE A 51 2.72 0.70 -9.67
C PHE A 51 2.02 0.60 -8.31
N LEU A 52 1.05 -0.31 -8.17
CA LEU A 52 0.32 -0.57 -6.92
C LEU A 52 1.07 -1.50 -5.96
N CYS A 53 2.38 -1.64 -6.17
CA CYS A 53 3.20 -2.57 -5.40
C CYS A 53 3.61 -2.01 -4.04
N ILE A 54 3.93 -2.89 -3.09
CA ILE A 54 4.52 -2.48 -1.78
C ILE A 54 5.95 -1.94 -1.95
N PRO A 55 6.44 -1.03 -1.07
CA PRO A 55 7.78 -0.48 -1.18
C PRO A 55 8.82 -1.58 -0.98
N ARG A 56 9.76 -1.69 -1.93
CA ARG A 56 10.86 -2.65 -1.86
C ARG A 56 12.04 -2.06 -1.10
N ARG A 57 12.76 -2.90 -0.36
CA ARG A 57 13.98 -2.44 0.31
C ARG A 57 15.08 -2.22 -0.73
N PRO A 58 15.80 -1.09 -0.71
CA PRO A 58 16.96 -0.91 -1.57
C PRO A 58 18.05 -1.95 -1.26
N LYS A 59 18.78 -2.36 -2.29
CA LYS A 59 19.90 -3.30 -2.15
C LYS A 59 20.98 -2.69 -1.26
N TRP A 60 21.56 -3.49 -0.39
CA TRP A 60 22.64 -3.11 0.50
C TRP A 60 23.65 -4.23 0.61
N ASP A 61 24.91 -3.86 0.78
CA ASP A 61 26.02 -4.78 0.90
C ASP A 61 26.70 -4.60 2.27
N LYS A 62 27.58 -5.54 2.65
CA LYS A 62 28.41 -5.43 3.87
C LYS A 62 29.27 -4.15 3.93
N LYS A 63 29.45 -3.47 2.79
CA LYS A 63 30.19 -2.21 2.67
C LYS A 63 29.33 -0.97 2.92
N THR A 64 28.00 -1.10 2.87
CA THR A 64 27.07 0.01 3.08
C THR A 64 27.05 0.37 4.56
N SER A 65 27.28 1.64 4.88
CA SER A 65 27.17 2.10 6.27
C SER A 65 25.70 2.12 6.74
N PRO A 66 25.43 1.98 8.05
CA PRO A 66 24.08 2.06 8.59
C PRO A 66 23.36 3.37 8.21
N GLU A 67 24.07 4.49 8.19
CA GLU A 67 23.56 5.81 7.86
C GLU A 67 23.19 5.94 6.38
N GLU A 68 24.04 5.42 5.49
CA GLU A 68 23.77 5.35 4.04
C GLU A 68 22.55 4.49 3.77
N LEU A 69 22.45 3.32 4.40
CA LEU A 69 21.30 2.44 4.23
C LEU A 69 20.01 3.11 4.72
N LYS A 70 20.05 3.76 5.89
CA LYS A 70 18.89 4.48 6.45
C LYS A 70 18.43 5.61 5.52
N ARG A 71 19.37 6.30 4.86
CA ARG A 71 19.08 7.34 3.87
C ARG A 71 18.47 6.75 2.61
N ALA A 72 19.09 5.70 2.04
CA ALA A 72 18.59 5.02 0.85
C ALA A 72 17.17 4.46 1.05
N GLU A 73 16.90 3.85 2.22
CA GLU A 73 15.55 3.37 2.59
C GLU A 73 14.54 4.52 2.63
N LYS A 74 14.92 5.66 3.20
CA LYS A 74 14.06 6.84 3.27
C LYS A 74 13.75 7.40 1.89
N ASP A 75 14.77 7.53 1.04
CA ASP A 75 14.63 8.09 -0.30
C ASP A 75 13.77 7.17 -1.18
N SER A 76 14.02 5.86 -1.14
CA SER A 76 13.23 4.86 -1.85
C SER A 76 11.76 4.86 -1.40
N PHE A 77 11.50 4.98 -0.09
CA PHE A 77 10.13 5.05 0.43
C PHE A 77 9.42 6.34 0.02
N LEU A 78 10.11 7.48 0.01
CA LEU A 78 9.53 8.74 -0.46
C LEU A 78 9.20 8.69 -1.94
N GLU A 79 10.06 8.07 -2.75
CA GLU A 79 9.79 7.89 -4.18
C GLU A 79 8.57 7.01 -4.43
N TRP A 80 8.46 5.88 -3.74
CA TRP A 80 7.27 5.04 -3.77
C TRP A 80 6.00 5.83 -3.40
N ARG A 81 6.05 6.66 -2.36
CA ARG A 81 4.90 7.51 -1.99
C ARG A 81 4.54 8.53 -3.06
N ARG A 82 5.51 9.12 -3.75
CA ARG A 82 5.25 10.06 -4.86
C ARG A 82 4.53 9.35 -6.00
N GLN A 83 4.92 8.12 -6.32
CA GLN A 83 4.24 7.32 -7.34
C GLN A 83 2.77 7.07 -6.98
N LEU A 84 2.47 6.77 -5.71
CA LEU A 84 1.09 6.61 -5.27
C LEU A 84 0.28 7.90 -5.37
N VAL A 85 0.84 9.03 -4.96
CA VAL A 85 0.17 10.33 -5.10
C VAL A 85 -0.11 10.64 -6.57
N TRP A 86 0.85 10.38 -7.46
CA TRP A 86 0.67 10.57 -8.90
C TRP A 86 -0.47 9.69 -9.45
N LEU A 87 -0.60 8.43 -9.02
CA LEU A 87 -1.73 7.56 -9.41
C LEU A 87 -3.07 8.09 -8.89
N GLU A 88 -3.10 8.63 -7.68
CA GLU A 88 -4.32 9.20 -7.09
C GLU A 88 -4.76 10.47 -7.82
N GLU A 89 -3.81 11.36 -8.15
CA GLU A 89 -4.10 12.66 -8.77
C GLU A 89 -4.35 12.56 -10.29
N GLU A 90 -3.46 11.91 -11.04
CA GLU A 90 -3.51 11.89 -12.51
C GLU A 90 -4.47 10.82 -13.04
N GLN A 91 -4.41 9.61 -12.46
CA GLN A 91 -5.25 8.49 -12.90
C GLN A 91 -6.61 8.47 -12.19
N LYS A 92 -6.83 9.31 -11.16
CA LYS A 92 -8.03 9.32 -10.30
C LYS A 92 -8.32 7.93 -9.70
N LEU A 93 -7.26 7.19 -9.40
CA LEU A 93 -7.36 5.85 -8.86
C LEU A 93 -7.60 5.91 -7.36
N ILE A 94 -8.67 5.26 -6.89
CA ILE A 94 -8.94 5.13 -5.46
C ILE A 94 -7.99 4.07 -4.91
N LEU A 95 -7.00 4.51 -4.12
CA LEU A 95 -6.03 3.64 -3.47
C LEU A 95 -6.60 3.07 -2.18
N THR A 96 -6.30 1.80 -1.91
CA THR A 96 -6.50 1.24 -0.57
C THR A 96 -5.62 1.98 0.42
N PRO A 97 -6.12 2.35 1.61
CA PRO A 97 -5.30 2.98 2.63
C PRO A 97 -4.04 2.15 2.92
N PHE A 98 -2.91 2.82 3.04
CA PHE A 98 -1.60 2.20 3.24
C PHE A 98 -0.89 2.80 4.45
N GLU A 99 0.08 2.07 4.99
CA GLU A 99 0.90 2.53 6.10
C GLU A 99 1.90 3.60 5.65
N ARG A 100 1.86 4.77 6.30
CA ARG A 100 2.70 5.94 5.96
C ARG A 100 4.00 5.98 6.76
N ASN A 101 4.11 5.17 7.81
CA ASN A 101 5.29 5.06 8.64
C ASN A 101 6.34 4.11 8.03
N LEU A 102 7.52 4.64 7.70
CA LEU A 102 8.65 3.86 7.19
C LEU A 102 9.11 2.77 8.16
N ASP A 103 9.02 3.00 9.47
CA ASP A 103 9.51 2.02 10.45
C ASP A 103 8.66 0.74 10.47
N PHE A 104 7.38 0.83 10.08
CA PHE A 104 6.55 -0.35 9.86
C PHE A 104 7.06 -1.18 8.67
N TRP A 105 7.36 -0.52 7.55
CA TRP A 105 7.94 -1.18 6.38
C TRP A 105 9.31 -1.78 6.65
N ARG A 106 10.14 -1.13 7.48
CA ARG A 106 11.40 -1.71 7.95
C ARG A 106 11.20 -3.01 8.73
N GLN A 107 10.14 -3.12 9.53
CA GLN A 107 9.82 -4.36 10.22
C GLN A 107 9.48 -5.46 9.21
N LEU A 108 8.62 -5.16 8.23
CA LEU A 108 8.28 -6.10 7.17
C LEU A 108 9.53 -6.58 6.41
N TRP A 109 10.41 -5.66 5.98
CA TRP A 109 11.63 -6.02 5.27
C TRP A 109 12.53 -6.93 6.08
N ARG A 110 12.73 -6.63 7.38
CA ARG A 110 13.52 -7.49 8.28
C ARG A 110 12.93 -8.88 8.45
N VAL A 111 11.60 -8.99 8.49
CA VAL A 111 10.90 -10.29 8.58
C VAL A 111 11.10 -11.08 7.30
N ILE A 112 10.87 -10.47 6.14
CA ILE A 112 11.03 -11.14 4.83
C ILE A 112 12.46 -11.62 4.62
N GLU A 113 13.46 -10.80 4.97
CA GLU A 113 14.87 -11.15 4.77
C GLU A 113 15.36 -12.28 5.68
N ARG A 114 14.78 -12.43 6.87
CA ARG A 114 15.24 -13.40 7.88
C ARG A 114 14.43 -14.69 7.88
N SER A 115 13.32 -14.74 7.15
CA SER A 115 12.41 -15.88 7.16
C SER A 115 12.68 -16.78 5.96
N ASP A 116 12.78 -18.08 6.20
CA ASP A 116 12.83 -19.07 5.13
C ASP A 116 11.45 -19.25 4.47
N ILE A 117 10.38 -19.07 5.25
CA ILE A 117 8.99 -19.22 4.80
C ILE A 117 8.19 -18.02 5.29
N VAL A 118 7.41 -17.41 4.40
CA VAL A 118 6.46 -16.34 4.71
C VAL A 118 5.04 -16.85 4.48
N VAL A 119 4.19 -16.72 5.50
CA VAL A 119 2.77 -17.13 5.44
C VAL A 119 1.89 -15.88 5.48
N GLN A 120 1.03 -15.73 4.48
CA GLN A 120 0.04 -14.65 4.45
C GLN A 120 -1.31 -15.15 4.96
N ILE A 121 -1.78 -14.54 6.05
CA ILE A 121 -3.12 -14.79 6.59
C ILE A 121 -4.09 -13.87 5.84
N VAL A 122 -5.15 -14.45 5.28
CA VAL A 122 -6.18 -13.73 4.51
C VAL A 122 -7.57 -13.97 5.11
N ASP A 123 -8.47 -13.01 4.92
CA ASP A 123 -9.88 -13.15 5.30
C ASP A 123 -10.60 -14.08 4.31
N ALA A 124 -11.26 -15.12 4.81
CA ALA A 124 -11.92 -16.14 4.01
C ALA A 124 -13.13 -15.63 3.20
N ARG A 125 -13.70 -14.46 3.55
CA ARG A 125 -14.84 -13.87 2.84
C ARG A 125 -14.45 -13.33 1.47
N ASN A 126 -13.21 -12.84 1.35
CA ASN A 126 -12.67 -12.37 0.07
C ASN A 126 -11.13 -12.54 0.05
N PRO A 127 -10.62 -13.77 -0.06
CA PRO A 127 -9.20 -14.05 0.12
C PRO A 127 -8.33 -13.41 -0.98
N LEU A 128 -8.89 -13.21 -2.18
CA LEU A 128 -8.16 -12.60 -3.29
C LEU A 128 -7.91 -11.10 -3.08
N LEU A 129 -8.81 -10.40 -2.37
CA LEU A 129 -8.63 -8.98 -2.05
C LEU A 129 -7.49 -8.74 -1.06
N PHE A 130 -7.31 -9.63 -0.09
CA PHE A 130 -6.27 -9.51 0.95
C PHE A 130 -4.95 -10.19 0.57
N ARG A 131 -4.95 -10.93 -0.54
CA ARG A 131 -3.74 -11.55 -1.07
C ARG A 131 -2.85 -10.49 -1.70
N CYS A 132 -1.57 -10.48 -1.32
CA CYS A 132 -0.58 -9.58 -1.89
C CYS A 132 0.37 -10.39 -2.78
N GLU A 133 0.22 -10.25 -4.10
CA GLU A 133 1.06 -10.97 -5.08
C GLU A 133 2.53 -10.55 -4.99
N ASP A 134 2.81 -9.32 -4.55
CA ASP A 134 4.18 -8.81 -4.39
C ASP A 134 5.04 -9.59 -3.41
N LEU A 135 4.43 -10.23 -2.42
CA LEU A 135 5.14 -11.06 -1.44
C LEU A 135 5.58 -12.40 -2.05
N SER A 136 4.99 -12.82 -3.17
CA SER A 136 5.34 -14.07 -3.87
C SER A 136 6.53 -13.93 -4.81
N PHE A 137 6.81 -12.72 -5.30
CA PHE A 137 7.99 -12.45 -6.12
C PHE A 137 9.22 -12.22 -5.24
N ASP A 138 10.26 -13.02 -5.47
CA ASP A 138 11.49 -12.96 -4.71
C ASP A 138 12.16 -11.58 -4.84
N GLN A 139 12.24 -10.86 -3.71
CA GLN A 139 12.94 -9.57 -3.64
C GLN A 139 14.44 -9.69 -3.91
N ARG A 140 14.98 -10.92 -3.98
CA ARG A 140 16.38 -11.20 -4.33
C ARG A 140 16.64 -11.27 -5.83
N SER A 141 15.60 -11.36 -6.68
CA SER A 141 15.78 -11.42 -8.14
C SER A 141 16.13 -10.04 -8.73
N PRO A 142 17.22 -9.92 -9.49
CA PRO A 142 17.61 -8.67 -10.15
C PRO A 142 16.71 -8.44 -11.37
N GLY A 143 15.54 -7.83 -11.18
CA GLY A 143 14.67 -7.53 -12.32
C GLY A 143 13.48 -6.61 -12.04
N CYS A 144 13.04 -6.46 -10.79
CA CYS A 144 11.88 -5.60 -10.48
C CYS A 144 12.28 -4.14 -10.29
N ASN A 145 12.81 -3.52 -11.35
CA ASN A 145 12.58 -2.10 -11.58
C ASN A 145 11.23 -2.03 -12.31
N GLY A 146 10.28 -1.23 -11.82
CA GLY A 146 8.89 -1.15 -12.32
C GLY A 146 8.70 -0.68 -13.77
N LEU A 147 9.67 -0.91 -14.66
CA LEU A 147 9.65 -0.56 -16.08
C LEU A 147 10.14 -1.67 -17.03
N GLN A 148 10.49 -2.88 -16.55
CA GLN A 148 10.77 -3.99 -17.47
C GLN A 148 10.17 -5.31 -16.99
N ALA A 149 8.96 -5.57 -17.48
CA ALA A 149 8.48 -6.93 -17.68
C ALA A 149 9.42 -7.61 -18.69
N TRP A 150 10.30 -8.48 -18.22
CA TRP A 150 11.09 -9.35 -19.08
C TRP A 150 10.32 -10.65 -19.32
N GLU A 151 10.11 -10.96 -20.59
CA GLU A 151 9.55 -12.22 -21.08
C GLU A 151 10.28 -13.41 -20.46
N TRP A 152 9.53 -14.27 -19.77
CA TRP A 152 10.00 -15.57 -19.34
C TRP A 152 10.24 -16.46 -20.56
N HIS A 153 11.46 -16.47 -21.09
CA HIS A 153 11.90 -17.58 -21.92
C HIS A 153 12.26 -18.77 -21.02
N GLY A 154 11.45 -19.81 -21.14
CA GLY A 154 11.50 -20.99 -20.30
C GLY A 154 12.85 -21.70 -20.31
N ASN A 155 13.24 -22.14 -19.12
CA ASN A 155 13.61 -23.53 -18.82
C ASN A 155 14.16 -23.57 -17.40
N CYS A 156 13.36 -24.01 -16.44
CA CYS A 156 13.90 -24.51 -15.19
C CYS A 156 13.22 -25.84 -14.87
N SER A 157 13.98 -26.90 -15.16
CA SER A 157 13.66 -28.29 -14.89
C SER A 157 13.26 -28.46 -13.43
N TYR A 158 12.04 -28.96 -13.21
CA TYR A 158 11.73 -29.70 -11.99
C TYR A 158 12.76 -30.82 -11.84
N ARG A 159 13.46 -30.87 -10.70
CA ARG A 159 14.04 -32.11 -10.18
C ARG A 159 13.20 -32.49 -8.98
N GLU A 160 12.40 -33.52 -9.18
CA GLU A 160 11.72 -34.26 -8.12
C GLU A 160 12.75 -34.74 -7.09
N LEU A 161 12.48 -34.43 -5.82
CA LEU A 161 12.79 -35.25 -4.65
C LEU A 161 11.61 -35.15 -3.68
#